data_AF-A0A4V2DYE2-F1
#
_entry.id   AF-A0A4V2DYE2-F1
#
_cell.length_a   1.000
_cell.length_b   1.000
_cell.length_c   1.000
_cell.angle_alpha   90.00
_cell.angle_beta   90.00
_cell.angle_gamma   90.00
#
_symmetry.space_group_name_H-M   'P 1'
#
loop_
_entity.id
_entity.type
_entity.pdbx_description
1 polymer ?
#
loop_
_entity_poly.entity_id
_entity_poly.type
_entity_poly.pdbx_seq_one_letter_code
_entity_poly.pdbx_strand_id
1 'polypeptide(L)'
;MFDLSLLISLPKPNRIDTSSLTPEDSAIKLRQAATLRLNGAQSILLHFPQDVELAVELLDDAAVLYDKAFRNLTGIPAQSVHQQIHEYVSVPSAEGSPAIQTPWGDEFAPVIEEGVRCAETWLEGSSLPLWWALSQNRKRHRPGDPQEAFEAGFLLRLQQTLIMQREAVTSQSTRFDA
;
A
#
# COMPACT_ATOMS: atom_id res chain seq x y z
N MET A 1 1.53 33.57 -17.61
CA MET A 1 0.32 32.80 -18.00
C MET A 1 0.81 31.45 -18.46
N PHE A 2 0.43 30.38 -17.75
CA PHE A 2 0.80 29.02 -18.13
C PHE A 2 -0.11 28.59 -19.28
N ASP A 3 0.45 28.11 -20.39
CA ASP A 3 -0.31 27.73 -21.57
C ASP A 3 -0.45 26.21 -21.65
N LEU A 4 -1.68 25.72 -21.43
CA LEU A 4 -2.01 24.29 -21.47
C LEU A 4 -1.77 23.68 -22.85
N SER A 5 -1.81 24.47 -23.93
CA SER A 5 -1.57 23.97 -25.29
C SER A 5 -0.16 23.40 -25.46
N LEU A 6 0.82 23.91 -24.71
CA LEU A 6 2.19 23.41 -24.72
C LEU A 6 2.26 21.98 -24.15
N LEU A 7 1.49 21.68 -23.10
CA LEU A 7 1.44 20.34 -22.50
C LEU A 7 0.75 19.32 -23.42
N ILE A 8 -0.35 19.74 -24.07
CA ILE A 8 -1.09 18.91 -25.02
C ILE A 8 -0.22 18.58 -26.24
N SER A 9 0.64 19.51 -26.66
CA SER A 9 1.53 19.33 -27.80
C SER A 9 2.73 18.41 -27.54
N LEU A 10 2.93 17.94 -26.30
CA LEU A 10 4.08 17.12 -25.96
C LEU A 10 4.10 15.81 -26.77
N PRO A 11 5.27 15.41 -27.30
CA PRO A 11 5.38 14.19 -28.09
C PRO A 11 5.11 12.98 -27.21
N LYS A 12 4.18 12.11 -27.62
CA LYS A 12 3.85 10.88 -26.89
C LYS A 12 5.08 10.00 -26.62
N PRO A 13 5.12 9.24 -25.51
CA PRO A 13 6.30 8.46 -25.14
C PRO A 13 6.83 7.52 -26.23
N ASN A 14 5.97 7.02 -27.11
CA ASN A 14 6.34 6.14 -28.23
C ASN A 14 6.88 6.89 -29.46
N ARG A 15 6.73 8.21 -29.52
CA ARG A 15 7.19 9.06 -30.63
C ARG A 15 8.53 9.76 -30.33
N ILE A 16 9.04 9.63 -29.10
CA ILE A 16 10.35 10.16 -28.74
C ILE A 16 11.41 9.22 -29.31
N ASP A 17 12.09 9.67 -30.37
CA ASP A 17 13.20 8.93 -30.96
C ASP A 17 14.48 9.07 -30.11
N THR A 18 15.02 7.91 -29.77
CA THR A 18 16.27 7.73 -29.03
C THR A 18 17.19 6.70 -29.68
N SER A 19 16.89 6.20 -30.88
CA SER A 19 17.66 5.10 -31.49
C SER A 19 19.07 5.50 -31.91
N SER A 20 19.32 6.80 -32.09
CA SER A 20 20.62 7.37 -32.44
C SER A 20 21.51 7.70 -31.23
N LEU A 21 21.01 7.49 -30.01
CA LEU A 21 21.68 7.88 -28.77
C LEU A 21 22.32 6.68 -28.06
N THR A 22 23.33 6.96 -27.24
CA THR A 22 23.85 5.97 -26.28
C THR A 22 22.77 5.60 -25.27
N PRO A 23 22.85 4.42 -24.62
CA PRO A 23 21.90 4.04 -23.59
C PRO A 23 21.80 5.06 -22.45
N GLU A 24 22.93 5.63 -22.00
CA GLU A 24 22.93 6.69 -20.99
C GLU A 24 22.25 7.98 -21.46
N ASP A 25 22.61 8.49 -22.65
CA ASP A 25 22.05 9.74 -23.19
C ASP A 25 20.55 9.59 -23.50
N SER A 26 20.17 8.43 -24.01
CA SER A 26 18.77 8.05 -24.21
C SER A 26 17.99 8.10 -22.90
N ALA A 27 18.53 7.51 -21.83
CA ALA A 27 17.90 7.53 -20.52
C ALA A 27 17.80 8.94 -19.92
N ILE A 28 18.83 9.78 -20.09
CA ILE A 28 18.80 11.19 -19.66
C ILE A 28 17.67 11.94 -20.38
N LYS A 29 17.59 11.81 -21.70
CA LYS A 29 16.56 12.48 -22.51
C LYS A 29 15.15 12.05 -22.12
N LEU A 30 14.94 10.75 -21.90
CA LEU A 30 13.65 10.21 -21.45
C LEU A 30 13.28 10.70 -20.05
N ARG A 31 14.23 10.75 -19.11
CA ARG A 31 14.01 11.31 -17.76
C ARG A 31 13.63 12.79 -17.80
N GLN A 32 14.31 13.59 -18.63
CA GLN A 32 13.98 15.00 -18.79
C GLN A 32 12.56 15.18 -19.34
N ALA A 33 12.17 14.39 -20.34
CA ALA A 33 10.82 14.40 -20.88
C ALA A 33 9.75 13.96 -19.85
N ALA A 34 10.10 13.04 -18.95
CA ALA A 34 9.22 12.61 -17.86
C ALA A 34 9.07 13.72 -16.79
N THR A 35 10.18 14.33 -16.37
CA THR A 35 10.17 15.46 -15.41
C THR A 35 9.32 16.62 -15.91
N LEU A 36 9.41 16.95 -17.21
CA LEU A 36 8.58 18.01 -17.80
C LEU A 36 7.08 17.73 -17.63
N ARG A 37 6.66 16.47 -17.81
CA ARG A 37 5.27 16.05 -17.64
C ARG A 37 4.83 16.07 -16.19
N LEU A 38 5.67 15.61 -15.26
CA LEU A 38 5.38 15.70 -13.83
C LEU A 38 5.17 17.16 -13.39
N ASN A 39 6.04 18.07 -13.83
CA ASN A 39 5.90 19.49 -13.54
C ASN A 39 4.62 20.07 -14.16
N GLY A 40 4.26 19.63 -15.37
CA GLY A 40 3.02 19.99 -16.04
C GLY A 40 1.78 19.51 -15.28
N ALA A 41 1.75 18.24 -14.89
CA ALA A 41 0.68 17.65 -14.09
C ALA A 41 0.51 18.36 -12.74
N GLN A 42 1.62 18.63 -12.05
CA GLN A 42 1.61 19.40 -10.81
C GLN A 42 1.01 20.80 -11.01
N SER A 43 1.41 21.49 -12.09
CA SER A 43 0.89 22.83 -12.40
C SER A 43 -0.62 22.80 -12.70
N ILE A 44 -1.11 21.78 -13.40
CA ILE A 44 -2.55 21.58 -13.66
C ILE A 44 -3.28 21.35 -12.34
N LEU A 45 -2.83 20.42 -11.51
CA LEU A 45 -3.50 20.10 -10.24
C LEU A 45 -3.58 21.30 -9.29
N LEU A 46 -2.58 22.19 -9.32
CA LEU A 46 -2.55 23.38 -8.46
C LEU A 46 -3.33 24.57 -9.01
N HIS A 47 -3.38 24.74 -10.33
CA HIS A 47 -3.87 25.99 -10.95
C HIS A 47 -5.07 25.81 -11.87
N PHE A 48 -5.30 24.59 -12.37
CA PHE A 48 -6.35 24.24 -13.33
C PHE A 48 -7.06 22.95 -12.91
N PRO A 49 -7.71 22.91 -11.73
CA PRO A 49 -8.29 21.68 -11.17
C PRO A 49 -9.45 21.10 -11.97
N GLN A 50 -9.90 21.75 -13.05
CA GLN A 50 -10.92 21.20 -13.95
C GLN A 50 -10.32 20.30 -15.03
N ASP A 51 -9.01 20.39 -15.29
CA ASP A 51 -8.31 19.64 -16.35
C ASP A 51 -7.59 18.40 -15.79
N VAL A 52 -8.21 17.72 -14.80
CA VAL A 52 -7.61 16.55 -14.12
C VAL A 52 -7.26 15.42 -15.09
N GLU A 53 -8.06 15.22 -16.14
CA GLU A 53 -7.79 14.21 -17.17
C GLU A 53 -6.43 14.41 -17.83
N LEU A 54 -6.09 15.66 -18.17
CA LEU A 54 -4.79 15.99 -18.75
C LEU A 54 -3.66 15.77 -17.73
N ALA A 55 -3.89 16.07 -16.45
CA ALA A 55 -2.91 15.78 -15.40
C ALA A 55 -2.64 14.26 -15.28
N VAL A 56 -3.69 13.43 -15.29
CA VAL A 56 -3.57 11.96 -15.27
C VAL A 56 -2.80 11.47 -16.49
N GLU A 57 -3.13 11.95 -17.68
CA GLU A 57 -2.44 11.59 -18.92
C GLU A 57 -0.94 11.92 -18.87
N LEU A 58 -0.57 13.07 -18.30
CA LEU A 58 0.83 13.46 -18.13
C LEU A 58 1.56 12.57 -17.11
N LEU A 59 0.88 12.16 -16.04
CA LEU A 59 1.42 11.23 -15.05
C LEU A 59 1.66 9.85 -15.66
N ASP A 60 0.70 9.32 -16.43
CA ASP A 60 0.82 8.04 -17.13
C ASP A 60 1.95 8.08 -18.16
N ASP A 61 2.01 9.12 -18.98
CA ASP A 61 3.10 9.30 -19.94
C ASP A 61 4.46 9.39 -19.23
N ALA A 62 4.55 10.07 -18.07
CA ALA A 62 5.78 10.19 -17.30
C ALA A 62 6.25 8.83 -16.74
N ALA A 63 5.32 8.01 -16.25
CA ALA A 63 5.62 6.65 -15.77
C ALA A 63 6.21 5.79 -16.90
N VAL A 64 5.61 5.83 -18.10
CA VAL A 64 6.13 5.11 -19.27
C VAL A 64 7.54 5.57 -19.64
N LEU A 65 7.80 6.87 -19.59
CA LEU A 65 9.12 7.43 -19.91
C LEU A 65 10.19 7.02 -18.90
N TYR A 66 9.87 6.98 -17.60
CA TYR A 66 10.79 6.50 -16.58
C TYR A 66 11.08 4.99 -16.72
N ASP A 67 10.08 4.17 -17.03
CA ASP A 67 10.28 2.75 -17.30
C ASP A 67 11.21 2.55 -18.51
N LYS A 68 11.00 3.28 -19.61
CA LYS A 68 11.90 3.26 -20.77
C LYS A 68 13.32 3.70 -20.41
N ALA A 69 13.48 4.78 -19.65
CA ALA A 69 14.79 5.25 -19.21
C ALA A 69 15.51 4.21 -18.34
N PHE A 70 14.77 3.56 -17.45
CA PHE A 70 15.30 2.50 -16.59
C PHE A 70 15.73 1.27 -17.40
N ARG A 71 14.89 0.83 -18.36
CA ARG A 71 15.24 -0.24 -19.30
C ARG A 71 16.49 0.06 -20.09
N ASN A 72 16.66 1.29 -20.57
CA ASN A 72 17.84 1.66 -21.34
C ASN A 72 19.12 1.59 -20.51
N LEU A 73 19.07 1.88 -19.20
CA LEU A 73 20.25 1.80 -18.32
C LEU A 73 20.55 0.41 -17.81
N THR A 74 19.52 -0.38 -17.50
CA THR A 74 19.67 -1.65 -16.77
C THR A 74 19.47 -2.87 -17.65
N GLY A 75 18.86 -2.72 -18.82
CA GLY A 75 18.40 -3.83 -19.66
C GLY A 75 17.18 -4.57 -19.11
N ILE A 76 16.63 -4.17 -17.95
CA ILE A 76 15.54 -4.84 -17.25
C ILE A 76 14.35 -3.86 -17.18
N PRO A 77 13.09 -4.31 -17.36
CA PRO A 77 11.92 -3.48 -17.08
C PRO A 77 11.92 -2.99 -15.62
N ALA A 78 11.47 -1.75 -15.41
CA ALA A 78 11.26 -1.27 -14.05
C ALA A 78 10.21 -2.17 -13.38
N GLN A 79 10.56 -2.76 -12.25
CA GLN A 79 9.59 -3.50 -11.46
C GLN A 79 8.63 -2.48 -10.87
N SER A 80 7.35 -2.57 -11.25
CA SER A 80 6.31 -1.85 -10.54
C SER A 80 6.30 -2.36 -9.10
N VAL A 81 6.55 -1.47 -8.14
CA VAL A 81 6.37 -1.77 -6.69
C VAL A 81 4.91 -2.09 -6.38
N HIS A 82 4.00 -1.85 -7.34
CA HIS A 82 2.72 -2.54 -7.40
C HIS A 82 2.97 -4.00 -7.82
N GLN A 83 3.41 -4.82 -6.87
CA GLN A 83 2.88 -6.19 -6.80
C GLN A 83 1.36 -6.07 -7.03
N GLN A 84 0.82 -6.91 -7.91
CA GLN A 84 -0.62 -7.08 -8.02
C GLN A 84 -1.18 -7.08 -6.60
N ILE A 85 -2.20 -6.26 -6.33
CA ILE A 85 -2.91 -6.30 -5.05
C ILE A 85 -3.50 -7.71 -4.98
N HIS A 86 -2.71 -8.64 -4.45
CA HIS A 86 -3.16 -9.93 -3.99
C HIS A 86 -4.25 -9.64 -2.97
N GLU A 87 -5.34 -10.41 -3.03
CA GLU A 87 -6.51 -10.18 -2.19
C GLU A 87 -6.05 -9.97 -0.74
N TYR A 88 -6.32 -8.78 -0.22
CA TYR A 88 -5.92 -8.41 1.12
C TYR A 88 -6.46 -9.43 2.12
N VAL A 89 -5.59 -10.01 2.94
CA VAL A 89 -6.03 -10.97 3.93
C VAL A 89 -6.81 -10.25 5.03
N SER A 90 -7.90 -10.88 5.47
CA SER A 90 -8.72 -10.37 6.55
C SER A 90 -8.55 -11.25 7.79
N VAL A 91 -8.42 -10.61 8.95
CA VAL A 91 -8.57 -11.31 10.23
C VAL A 91 -10.05 -11.73 10.35
N PRO A 92 -10.35 -13.03 10.51
CA PRO A 92 -11.72 -13.51 10.50
C PRO A 92 -12.51 -12.92 11.67
N SER A 93 -13.83 -12.83 11.50
CA SER A 93 -14.75 -12.40 12.55
C SER A 93 -14.61 -13.31 13.79
N ALA A 94 -14.65 -12.74 14.98
CA ALA A 94 -14.73 -13.49 16.24
C ALA A 94 -15.64 -12.78 17.25
N GLU A 95 -16.33 -13.59 18.04
CA GLU A 95 -17.17 -13.16 19.16
C GLU A 95 -18.23 -12.10 18.81
N GLY A 96 -18.68 -12.06 17.56
CA GLY A 96 -19.65 -11.06 17.08
C GLY A 96 -19.05 -9.75 16.57
N SER A 97 -17.73 -9.57 16.65
CA SER A 97 -17.02 -8.48 15.97
C SER A 97 -16.79 -8.80 14.49
N PRO A 98 -16.99 -7.86 13.55
CA PRO A 98 -16.80 -8.10 12.12
C PRO A 98 -15.34 -8.44 11.78
N ALA A 99 -15.15 -9.08 10.62
CA ALA A 99 -13.82 -9.30 10.07
C ALA A 99 -13.11 -7.97 9.81
N ILE A 100 -11.79 -7.93 10.04
CA ILE A 100 -10.98 -6.73 9.81
C ILE A 100 -10.04 -6.99 8.65
N GLN A 101 -10.19 -6.20 7.59
CA GLN A 101 -9.30 -6.24 6.44
C GLN A 101 -7.94 -5.66 6.82
N THR A 102 -6.87 -6.37 6.44
CA THR A 102 -5.50 -5.91 6.70
C THR A 102 -4.88 -5.34 5.41
N PRO A 103 -3.85 -4.49 5.48
CA PRO A 103 -3.15 -4.02 4.28
C PRO A 103 -2.16 -5.07 3.72
N TRP A 104 -2.13 -6.28 4.28
CA TRP A 104 -1.21 -7.35 3.89
C TRP A 104 -1.79 -8.21 2.77
N GLY A 105 -0.93 -8.63 1.84
CA GLY A 105 -1.30 -9.57 0.79
C GLY A 105 -1.50 -11.01 1.32
N ASP A 106 -1.96 -11.89 0.43
CA ASP A 106 -2.28 -13.29 0.70
C ASP A 106 -1.05 -14.10 1.15
N GLU A 107 0.15 -13.70 0.75
CA GLU A 107 1.41 -14.32 1.11
C GLU A 107 1.68 -14.27 2.63
N PHE A 108 1.07 -13.32 3.33
CA PHE A 108 1.18 -13.16 4.78
C PHE A 108 0.03 -13.80 5.55
N ALA A 109 -0.97 -14.39 4.87
CA ALA A 109 -2.14 -14.97 5.52
C ALA A 109 -1.78 -16.02 6.60
N PRO A 110 -0.85 -16.98 6.37
CA PRO A 110 -0.47 -17.96 7.39
C PRO A 110 0.15 -17.32 8.64
N VAL A 111 0.87 -16.21 8.45
CA VAL A 111 1.56 -15.48 9.52
C VAL A 111 0.58 -14.67 10.35
N ILE A 112 -0.41 -14.06 9.70
CA ILE A 112 -1.51 -13.35 10.35
C ILE A 112 -2.40 -14.33 11.13
N GLU A 113 -2.73 -15.48 10.56
CA GLU A 113 -3.47 -16.55 11.26
C GLU A 113 -2.72 -17.07 12.48
N GLU A 114 -1.39 -17.16 12.42
CA GLU A 114 -0.57 -17.52 13.58
C GLU A 114 -0.64 -16.45 14.69
N GLY A 115 -0.58 -15.17 14.32
CA GLY A 115 -0.79 -14.05 15.24
C GLY A 115 -2.16 -14.10 15.92
N VAL A 116 -3.21 -14.32 15.14
CA VAL A 116 -4.59 -14.48 15.61
C VAL A 116 -4.70 -15.62 16.62
N ARG A 117 -4.19 -16.81 16.27
CA ARG A 117 -4.23 -17.99 17.13
C ARG A 117 -3.46 -17.76 18.44
N CYS A 118 -2.34 -17.06 18.37
CA CYS A 118 -1.55 -16.71 19.55
C CYS A 118 -2.31 -15.75 20.49
N ALA A 119 -3.06 -14.80 19.93
CA ALA A 119 -3.91 -13.91 20.72
C ALA A 119 -5.09 -14.67 21.35
N GLU A 120 -5.74 -15.57 20.60
CA GLU A 120 -6.81 -16.45 21.11
C GLU A 120 -6.33 -17.32 22.28
N THR A 121 -5.18 -17.99 22.13
CA THR A 121 -4.59 -18.78 23.23
C THR A 121 -4.31 -17.94 24.47
N TRP A 122 -3.97 -16.65 24.30
CA TRP A 122 -3.79 -15.76 25.44
C TRP A 122 -5.12 -15.39 26.09
N LEU A 123 -6.13 -15.03 25.29
CA LEU A 123 -7.48 -14.69 25.73
C LEU A 123 -8.20 -15.86 26.44
N GLU A 124 -7.93 -17.10 26.03
CA GLU A 124 -8.46 -18.33 26.64
C GLU A 124 -7.97 -18.59 28.08
N GLY A 125 -7.04 -17.76 28.60
CA GLY A 125 -6.62 -17.80 30.01
C GLY A 125 -5.15 -18.12 30.22
N SER A 126 -4.26 -17.69 29.32
CA SER A 126 -2.82 -17.83 29.53
C SER A 126 -2.36 -17.08 30.79
N SER A 127 -1.47 -17.68 31.56
CA SER A 127 -0.84 -17.07 32.74
C SER A 127 0.29 -16.09 32.40
N LEU A 128 0.68 -16.01 31.13
CA LEU A 128 1.75 -15.14 30.68
C LEU A 128 1.28 -13.68 30.53
N PRO A 129 2.12 -12.69 30.88
CA PRO A 129 1.84 -11.30 30.56
C PRO A 129 1.65 -11.11 29.06
N LEU A 130 0.70 -10.25 28.67
CA LEU A 130 0.36 -9.99 27.25
C LEU A 130 1.60 -9.65 26.40
N TRP A 131 2.43 -8.73 26.89
CA TRP A 131 3.64 -8.28 26.19
C TRP A 131 4.63 -9.42 25.98
N TRP A 132 4.68 -10.40 26.89
CA TRP A 132 5.58 -11.54 26.81
C TRP A 132 5.09 -12.53 25.74
N ALA A 133 3.77 -12.80 25.71
CA ALA A 133 3.15 -13.63 24.69
C ALA A 133 3.44 -13.08 23.27
N LEU A 134 3.27 -11.76 23.07
CA LEU A 134 3.62 -11.10 21.81
C LEU A 134 5.12 -11.18 21.50
N SER A 135 5.96 -10.74 22.43
CA SER A 135 7.41 -10.59 22.21
C SER A 135 8.11 -11.91 21.92
N GLN A 136 7.66 -13.01 22.52
CA GLN A 136 8.30 -14.32 22.33
C GLN A 136 7.88 -14.98 21.03
N ASN A 137 6.63 -14.85 20.62
CA ASN A 137 6.16 -15.41 19.35
C ASN A 137 6.67 -14.59 18.16
N ARG A 138 6.78 -13.26 18.29
CA ARG A 138 7.39 -12.40 17.26
C ARG A 138 8.79 -12.84 16.85
N LYS A 139 9.62 -13.30 17.80
CA LYS A 139 11.02 -13.71 17.54
C LYS A 139 11.13 -14.93 16.62
N ARG A 140 10.03 -15.66 16.37
CA ARG A 140 10.01 -16.82 15.46
C ARG A 140 10.01 -16.40 13.98
N HIS A 141 9.67 -15.14 13.70
CA HIS A 141 9.59 -14.61 12.34
C HIS A 141 10.84 -13.81 11.97
N ARG A 142 11.15 -13.79 10.67
CA ARG A 142 12.24 -12.97 10.12
C ARG A 142 11.94 -11.49 10.33
N PRO A 143 12.93 -10.65 10.69
CA PRO A 143 12.74 -9.21 10.78
C PRO A 143 12.18 -8.60 9.49
N GLY A 144 11.31 -7.60 9.62
CA GLY A 144 10.60 -6.93 8.52
C GLY A 144 9.14 -7.42 8.41
N ASP A 145 8.62 -7.41 7.18
CA ASP A 145 7.21 -7.67 6.85
C ASP A 145 6.58 -8.89 7.56
N PRO A 146 7.25 -10.06 7.69
CA PRO A 146 6.66 -11.20 8.41
C PRO A 146 6.43 -10.94 9.91
N GLN A 147 7.29 -10.16 10.57
CA GLN A 147 7.07 -9.81 11.98
C GLN A 147 5.90 -8.85 12.13
N GLU A 148 5.82 -7.85 11.27
CA GLU A 148 4.75 -6.85 11.31
C GLU A 148 3.38 -7.48 10.97
N ALA A 149 3.34 -8.41 10.01
CA ALA A 149 2.15 -9.18 9.70
C ALA A 149 1.67 -10.05 10.87
N PHE A 150 2.59 -10.72 11.57
CA PHE A 150 2.26 -11.46 12.79
C PHE A 150 1.68 -10.55 13.88
N GLU A 151 2.35 -9.42 14.14
CA GLU A 151 1.90 -8.43 15.12
C GLU A 151 0.50 -7.88 14.77
N ALA A 152 0.24 -7.63 13.48
CA ALA A 152 -1.07 -7.20 13.01
C ALA A 152 -2.16 -8.23 13.34
N GLY A 153 -1.95 -9.50 13.02
CA GLY A 153 -2.90 -10.57 13.35
C GLY A 153 -3.19 -10.66 14.86
N PHE A 154 -2.13 -10.60 15.68
CA PHE A 154 -2.24 -10.65 17.14
C PHE A 154 -3.02 -9.46 17.72
N LEU A 155 -2.66 -8.23 17.33
CA LEU A 155 -3.28 -7.02 17.87
C LEU A 155 -4.71 -6.83 17.39
N LEU A 156 -5.01 -7.16 16.13
CA LEU A 156 -6.37 -7.03 15.58
C LEU A 156 -7.36 -7.98 16.26
N ARG A 157 -6.94 -9.20 16.60
CA ARG A 157 -7.78 -10.12 17.37
C ARG A 157 -8.08 -9.60 18.78
N LEU A 158 -7.09 -9.01 19.45
CA LEU A 158 -7.31 -8.35 20.75
C LEU A 158 -8.24 -7.15 20.63
N GLN A 159 -8.08 -6.34 19.58
CA GLN A 159 -8.95 -5.20 19.30
C GLN A 159 -10.41 -5.63 19.14
N GLN A 160 -10.68 -6.68 18.36
CA GLN A 160 -12.04 -7.22 18.20
C GLN A 160 -12.65 -7.61 19.55
N THR A 161 -11.89 -8.34 20.38
CA THR A 161 -12.34 -8.79 21.70
C THR A 161 -12.63 -7.62 22.63
N LEU A 162 -11.75 -6.59 22.65
CA LEU A 162 -11.93 -5.40 23.48
C LEU A 162 -13.14 -4.55 23.05
N ILE A 163 -13.38 -4.41 21.75
CA ILE A 163 -14.55 -3.70 21.21
C ILE A 163 -15.83 -4.42 21.62
N MET A 164 -15.87 -5.74 21.43
CA MET A 164 -17.01 -6.58 21.82
C MET A 164 -17.33 -6.47 23.32
N GLN A 165 -16.32 -6.58 24.19
CA GLN A 165 -16.51 -6.43 25.63
C GLN A 165 -17.03 -5.03 26.00
N ARG A 166 -16.53 -3.98 25.34
CA ARG A 166 -17.03 -2.61 25.54
C ARG A 166 -18.50 -2.48 25.16
N GLU A 167 -18.89 -3.02 24.01
CA GLU A 167 -20.27 -2.98 23.51
C GLU A 167 -21.22 -3.79 24.40
N ALA A 168 -20.78 -4.93 24.92
CA ALA A 168 -21.54 -5.74 25.87
C ALA A 168 -21.82 -4.99 27.19
N VAL A 169 -20.83 -4.31 27.75
CA VAL A 169 -20.99 -3.48 28.97
C VAL A 169 -21.96 -2.33 28.74
N THR A 170 -21.86 -1.65 27.58
CA THR A 170 -22.72 -0.51 27.24
C THR A 170 -24.19 -0.95 27.07
N SER A 171 -24.40 -2.13 26.47
CA SER A 171 -25.74 -2.71 26.24
C SER A 171 -26.38 -3.27 27.51
N GLN A 172 -25.58 -3.71 28.49
CA GLN A 172 -26.08 -4.11 29.80
C GLN A 172 -26.52 -2.89 30.62
N SER A 173 -25.75 -1.79 30.60
CA SER A 173 -26.10 -0.56 31.32
C SER A 173 -27.45 0.03 30.87
N THR A 174 -27.72 0.08 29.57
CA THR A 174 -28.99 0.59 29.03
C THR A 174 -30.20 -0.29 29.32
N ARG A 175 -29.99 -1.57 29.67
CA ARG A 175 -31.06 -2.52 30.01
C ARG A 175 -31.51 -2.44 31.47
N PHE A 176 -30.70 -1.85 32.35
CA PHE A 176 -31.05 -1.65 33.77
C PHE A 176 -31.71 -0.29 34.04
N ASP A 177 -31.66 0.64 33.08
CA ASP A 177 -32.23 2.00 33.18
C ASP A 177 -33.61 2.15 32.48
N ALA A 178 -34.25 1.04 32.08
CA ALA A 178 -35.57 1.01 31.44
C ALA A 178 -36.56 0.16 32.26
#